data_AF-A0A970W6A4-F1
#
_entry.id   AF-A0A970W6A4-F1
#
_cell.length_a   1.000
_cell.length_b   1.000
_cell.length_c   1.000
_cell.angle_alpha   90.00
_cell.angle_beta   90.00
_cell.angle_gamma   90.00
#
_symmetry.space_group_name_H-M   'P 1'
#
loop_
_entity.id
_entity.type
_entity.pdbx_description
1 polymer ?
#
loop_
_entity_poly.entity_id
_entity_poly.type
_entity_poly.pdbx_seq_one_letter_code
_entity_poly.pdbx_strand_id
1 'polypeptide(L)'
;MSSQECPLSGRELEILALVATGVTNAQIASVLDISPNTVKVHLRNIFAKLEVESRTEATTLAIRQGWIRVDAAPDTAPESGQVAGRAQYEEPQRRWEPLSLWRRAAFVALALVALAVGLWPRSGLSPARQGDAFADHATTMSGNAPRPGVSRWTEGAQMPTPRARLAFVALNGLLYAIGGDSAQGISDLVEVYDPAADLWSRGASKPTAVANIGAVAWQGKLYIPGGYTTTGAATAALEIYDPQADTWSRGPDLPEPLFGYALAVAGDTLLVFGGSDGSSYRDTTYSYDLVSERWSVGARAGTLRAFAAAATGDGGEVYLLGGWDGENELNLCQRYDPQAAAAGEQPWSVCAPMLSRRAGLAATLAAGQVYAIGGGWENPLYYNEKYDPRNDMWASVETPIVGQWRTLGAAALGQGEETVVYAVGGWNEGYLAVTERFRPLFYVNLPNIP
;
A
#
# COMPACT_ATOMS: atom_id res chain seq x y z
N MET A 1 3.67 24.27 48.05
CA MET A 1 3.82 23.79 46.66
C MET A 1 2.40 23.56 46.15
N SER A 2 1.99 24.30 45.12
CA SER A 2 0.64 24.21 44.55
C SER A 2 0.38 22.78 44.10
N SER A 3 -0.62 22.13 44.71
CA SER A 3 -1.18 20.88 44.22
C SER A 3 -1.88 21.18 42.90
N GLN A 4 -1.24 20.86 41.78
CA GLN A 4 -1.91 20.90 40.48
C GLN A 4 -3.11 19.95 40.54
N GLU A 5 -4.31 20.50 40.33
CA GLU A 5 -5.54 19.73 40.22
C GLU A 5 -5.40 18.72 39.07
N CYS A 6 -5.86 17.48 39.29
CA CYS A 6 -5.78 16.43 38.29
C CYS A 6 -6.66 16.81 37.08
N PRO A 7 -6.10 16.94 35.86
CA PRO A 7 -6.87 17.35 34.67
C PRO A 7 -7.73 16.21 34.09
N LEU A 8 -7.65 15.00 34.66
CA LEU A 8 -8.33 13.81 34.18
C LEU A 8 -9.65 13.56 34.93
N SER A 9 -10.65 13.09 34.19
CA SER A 9 -11.91 12.61 34.77
C SER A 9 -11.71 11.28 35.49
N GLY A 10 -12.63 10.93 36.40
CA GLY A 10 -12.60 9.63 37.10
C GLY A 10 -12.57 8.42 36.15
N ARG A 11 -13.26 8.51 35.01
CA ARG A 11 -13.26 7.45 33.99
C ARG A 11 -11.91 7.34 33.26
N GLU A 12 -11.23 8.46 33.05
CA GLU A 12 -9.89 8.49 32.46
C GLU A 12 -8.83 7.95 33.41
N LEU A 13 -8.96 8.21 34.73
CA LEU A 13 -8.08 7.63 35.76
C LEU A 13 -8.24 6.12 35.89
N GLU A 14 -9.46 5.61 35.81
CA GLU A 14 -9.76 4.17 35.82
C GLU A 14 -9.13 3.45 34.63
N ILE A 15 -9.25 4.04 33.43
CA ILE A 15 -8.59 3.54 32.22
C ILE A 15 -7.06 3.59 32.38
N LEU A 16 -6.50 4.70 32.88
CA LEU A 16 -5.06 4.86 33.03
C LEU A 16 -4.46 3.92 34.08
N ALA A 17 -5.20 3.60 35.15
CA ALA A 17 -4.80 2.60 36.14
C ALA A 17 -4.70 1.20 35.54
N LEU A 18 -5.65 0.82 34.67
CA LEU A 18 -5.58 -0.46 33.94
C LEU A 18 -4.43 -0.45 32.92
N VAL A 19 -4.17 0.67 32.24
CA VAL A 19 -3.02 0.77 31.33
C VAL A 19 -1.71 0.54 32.10
N ALA A 20 -1.62 1.01 33.35
CA ALA A 20 -0.44 0.84 34.18
C ALA A 20 -0.20 -0.61 34.65
N THR A 21 -1.19 -1.50 34.56
CA THR A 21 -1.00 -2.95 34.81
C THR A 21 -0.55 -3.73 33.57
N GLY A 22 -0.39 -3.06 32.42
CA GLY A 22 0.09 -3.67 31.19
C GLY A 22 -0.99 -4.40 30.37
N VAL A 23 -2.27 -4.25 30.72
CA VAL A 23 -3.37 -4.86 29.94
C VAL A 23 -3.63 -4.12 28.62
N THR A 24 -4.12 -4.86 27.62
CA THR A 24 -4.41 -4.35 26.27
C THR A 24 -5.73 -3.56 26.20
N ASN A 25 -5.94 -2.74 25.16
CA ASN A 25 -7.19 -1.99 24.96
C ASN A 25 -8.43 -2.89 24.89
N ALA A 26 -8.31 -4.11 24.34
CA ALA A 26 -9.40 -5.07 24.29
C ALA A 26 -9.74 -5.63 25.68
N GLN A 27 -8.73 -5.85 26.52
CA GLN A 27 -8.93 -6.26 27.91
C GLN A 27 -9.52 -5.13 28.76
N ILE A 28 -9.02 -3.90 28.60
CA ILE A 28 -9.61 -2.70 29.24
C ILE A 28 -11.08 -2.55 28.84
N ALA A 29 -11.38 -2.71 27.55
CA ALA A 29 -12.74 -2.66 27.01
C ALA A 29 -13.66 -3.70 27.67
N SER A 30 -13.15 -4.94 27.82
CA SER A 30 -13.88 -6.02 28.50
C SER A 30 -14.06 -5.78 30.00
N VAL A 31 -13.08 -5.20 30.68
CA VAL A 31 -13.14 -4.91 32.13
C VAL A 31 -14.13 -3.79 32.42
N LEU A 32 -14.20 -2.80 31.52
CA LEU A 32 -14.99 -1.58 31.70
C LEU A 32 -16.35 -1.60 30.99
N ASP A 33 -16.70 -2.72 30.35
CA ASP A 33 -17.91 -2.93 29.54
C ASP A 33 -18.14 -1.81 28.50
N ILE A 34 -17.10 -1.49 27.73
CA ILE A 34 -17.13 -0.48 26.64
C ILE A 34 -16.49 -1.04 25.38
N SER A 35 -16.65 -0.36 24.24
CA SER A 35 -16.00 -0.80 23.00
C SER A 35 -14.49 -0.51 23.00
N PRO A 36 -13.65 -1.31 22.33
CA PRO A 36 -12.22 -1.03 22.17
C PRO A 36 -11.93 0.33 21.50
N ASN A 37 -12.82 0.78 20.62
CA ASN A 37 -12.73 2.11 19.99
C ASN A 37 -12.98 3.22 21.01
N THR A 38 -13.89 3.03 21.97
CA THR A 38 -14.13 3.95 23.08
C THR A 38 -12.89 4.08 23.98
N VAL A 39 -12.19 2.97 24.27
CA VAL A 39 -10.91 3.00 25.01
C VAL A 39 -9.85 3.82 24.26
N LYS A 40 -9.72 3.63 22.94
CA LYS A 40 -8.78 4.42 22.10
C LYS A 40 -9.09 5.92 22.15
N VAL A 41 -10.37 6.30 22.11
CA VAL A 41 -10.79 7.71 22.23
C VAL A 41 -10.42 8.29 23.59
N HIS A 42 -10.67 7.56 24.68
CA HIS A 42 -10.28 8.01 26.02
C HIS A 42 -8.76 8.14 26.18
N LEU A 43 -7.98 7.18 25.69
CA LEU A 43 -6.52 7.26 25.70
C LEU A 43 -5.99 8.48 24.95
N ARG A 44 -6.55 8.78 23.77
CA ARG A 44 -6.19 9.98 23.01
C ARG A 44 -6.50 11.27 23.79
N ASN A 45 -7.64 11.33 24.47
CA ASN A 45 -8.01 12.48 25.29
C ASN A 45 -7.11 12.63 26.52
N ILE A 46 -6.71 11.52 27.15
CA ILE A 46 -5.73 11.50 28.25
C ILE A 46 -4.39 12.06 27.76
N PHE A 47 -3.88 11.59 26.62
CA PHE A 47 -2.61 12.03 26.05
C PHE A 47 -2.62 13.53 25.73
N ALA A 48 -3.71 14.01 25.13
CA ALA A 48 -3.89 15.43 24.86
C ALA A 48 -3.95 16.29 26.13
N LYS A 49 -4.61 15.82 27.20
CA LYS A 49 -4.71 16.54 28.49
C LYS A 49 -3.41 16.54 29.30
N LEU A 50 -2.59 15.51 29.13
CA LEU A 50 -1.32 15.35 29.84
C LEU A 50 -0.12 15.87 29.03
N GLU A 51 -0.33 16.25 27.77
CA GLU A 51 0.74 16.66 26.82
C GLU A 51 1.82 15.58 26.66
N VAL A 52 1.41 14.32 26.58
CA VAL A 52 2.29 13.14 26.41
C VAL A 52 1.96 12.39 25.14
N GLU A 53 2.94 11.71 24.56
CA GLU A 53 2.76 11.03 23.26
C GLU A 53 2.55 9.52 23.40
N SER A 54 2.82 8.96 24.59
CA SER A 54 2.79 7.51 24.78
C SER A 54 2.09 7.05 26.06
N ARG A 55 1.61 5.80 26.00
CA ARG A 55 0.98 5.13 27.15
C ARG A 55 1.92 5.02 28.36
N THR A 56 3.20 4.77 28.12
CA THR A 56 4.22 4.59 29.16
C THR A 56 4.54 5.92 29.84
N GLU A 57 4.57 7.00 29.06
CA GLU A 57 4.77 8.34 29.58
C GLU A 57 3.57 8.80 30.40
N ALA A 58 2.34 8.56 29.92
CA ALA A 58 1.11 8.85 30.64
C ALA A 58 1.02 8.12 32.00
N THR A 59 1.37 6.82 32.04
CA THR A 59 1.36 6.05 33.30
C THR A 59 2.47 6.46 34.24
N THR A 60 3.68 6.72 33.72
CA THR A 60 4.82 7.19 34.53
C THR A 60 4.51 8.56 35.16
N LEU A 61 3.92 9.48 34.39
CA LEU A 61 3.51 10.79 34.88
C LEU A 61 2.42 10.66 35.96
N ALA A 62 1.42 9.82 35.74
CA ALA A 62 0.32 9.63 36.69
C ALA A 62 0.75 8.97 38.00
N ILE A 63 1.72 8.03 37.96
CA ILE A 63 2.33 7.46 39.17
C ILE A 63 3.17 8.52 39.90
N ARG A 64 3.97 9.30 39.17
CA ARG A 64 4.82 10.37 39.74
C ARG A 64 4.01 11.47 40.42
N GLN A 65 2.87 11.83 39.86
CA GLN A 65 1.94 12.82 40.42
C GLN A 65 1.01 12.23 41.51
N GLY A 66 1.08 10.91 41.75
CA GLY A 66 0.27 10.23 42.75
C GLY A 66 -1.20 10.06 42.38
N TRP A 67 -1.56 10.20 41.10
CA TRP A 67 -2.93 10.04 40.60
C TRP A 67 -3.36 8.58 40.51
N ILE A 68 -2.42 7.64 40.36
CA ILE A 68 -2.66 6.20 40.37
C ILE A 68 -1.60 5.48 41.21
N ARG A 69 -1.95 4.34 41.83
CA ARG A 69 -1.02 3.45 42.55
C ARG A 69 -1.10 2.05 41.92
N VAL A 70 0.05 1.46 41.64
CA VAL A 70 0.16 0.08 41.11
C VAL A 70 0.95 -0.74 42.13
N ASP A 71 0.32 -1.76 42.71
CA ASP A 71 0.98 -2.69 43.62
C ASP A 71 1.83 -3.68 42.80
N ALA A 72 3.16 -3.63 42.95
CA ALA A 72 4.07 -4.62 42.36
C ALA A 72 5.04 -5.15 43.43
N ALA A 73 5.16 -6.48 43.53
CA ALA A 73 6.29 -7.16 44.17
C ALA A 73 6.34 -8.65 43.76
N PRO A 74 7.51 -9.32 43.77
CA PRO A 74 8.84 -8.74 43.50
C PRO A 74 9.76 -9.63 42.61
N ASP A 75 10.64 -8.94 41.86
CA ASP A 75 11.79 -9.51 41.15
C ASP A 75 12.91 -9.96 42.10
N THR A 76 13.64 -10.99 41.68
CA THR A 76 14.89 -11.44 42.29
C THR A 76 16.07 -11.00 41.42
N ALA A 77 17.00 -10.24 41.98
CA ALA A 77 18.34 -10.04 41.40
C ALA A 77 19.37 -9.78 42.52
N PRO A 78 20.65 -10.16 42.34
CA PRO A 78 21.55 -10.46 43.45
C PRO A 78 22.44 -9.31 43.91
N GLU A 79 22.86 -9.50 45.16
CA GLU A 79 23.86 -8.86 46.00
C GLU A 79 24.99 -8.02 45.35
N SER A 80 25.17 -6.83 45.93
CA SER A 80 26.50 -6.27 46.21
C SER A 80 26.43 -5.27 47.37
N GLY A 81 27.31 -5.44 48.38
CA GLY A 81 27.80 -4.31 49.20
C GLY A 81 27.19 -4.08 50.59
N GLN A 82 27.59 -4.91 51.55
CA GLN A 82 28.05 -4.55 52.91
C GLN A 82 27.59 -3.24 53.63
N VAL A 83 26.99 -3.49 54.81
CA VAL A 83 27.25 -2.89 56.16
C VAL A 83 26.30 -1.81 56.73
N ALA A 84 25.65 -2.25 57.83
CA ALA A 84 25.29 -1.58 59.09
C ALA A 84 24.03 -0.70 59.20
N GLY A 85 23.05 -1.25 59.95
CA GLY A 85 22.72 -0.70 61.28
C GLY A 85 21.29 -0.22 61.55
N ARG A 86 20.58 -0.99 62.40
CA ARG A 86 19.42 -0.64 63.27
C ARG A 86 18.07 -0.40 62.54
N ALA A 87 16.89 -0.80 63.04
CA ALA A 87 16.43 -1.30 64.34
C ALA A 87 15.25 -2.27 64.13
N GLN A 88 15.01 -3.13 65.12
CA GLN A 88 13.98 -4.17 65.17
C GLN A 88 12.54 -3.61 65.14
N TYR A 89 11.64 -4.28 64.41
CA TYR A 89 10.19 -4.17 64.51
C TYR A 89 9.61 -5.56 64.82
N GLU A 90 8.74 -5.67 65.82
CA GLU A 90 8.03 -6.91 66.21
C GLU A 90 6.78 -7.16 65.32
N GLU A 91 6.58 -8.40 64.89
CA GLU A 91 5.41 -8.86 64.10
C GLU A 91 4.22 -9.29 64.98
N PRO A 92 2.96 -9.00 64.60
CA PRO A 92 1.79 -9.62 65.24
C PRO A 92 1.41 -10.95 64.57
N GLN A 93 1.40 -12.03 65.36
CA GLN A 93 1.01 -13.37 64.92
C GLN A 93 -0.49 -13.45 64.52
N ARG A 94 -0.79 -13.85 63.29
CA ARG A 94 -2.15 -14.25 62.86
C ARG A 94 -2.26 -15.78 62.79
N ARG A 95 -3.20 -16.34 63.56
CA ARG A 95 -3.63 -17.76 63.49
C ARG A 95 -4.53 -17.99 62.28
N TRP A 96 -4.32 -19.10 61.55
CA TRP A 96 -5.11 -19.50 60.39
C TRP A 96 -6.03 -20.66 60.78
N GLU A 97 -7.31 -20.59 60.44
CA GLU A 97 -8.24 -21.72 60.59
C GLU A 97 -8.31 -22.55 59.30
N PRO A 98 -8.41 -23.90 59.39
CA PRO A 98 -8.43 -24.76 58.20
C PRO A 98 -9.78 -24.73 57.46
N LEU A 99 -9.71 -24.65 56.12
CA LEU A 99 -10.85 -24.64 55.20
C LEU A 99 -11.65 -25.96 55.22
N SER A 100 -12.98 -25.84 55.18
CA SER A 100 -13.95 -26.95 55.26
C SER A 100 -13.98 -27.87 54.02
N LEU A 101 -14.45 -29.10 54.21
CA LEU A 101 -14.40 -30.20 53.24
C LEU A 101 -15.12 -29.91 51.90
N TRP A 102 -16.22 -29.14 51.93
CA TRP A 102 -16.95 -28.78 50.70
C TRP A 102 -16.16 -27.84 49.79
N ARG A 103 -15.35 -26.94 50.38
CA ARG A 103 -14.47 -26.04 49.61
C ARG A 103 -13.35 -26.82 48.92
N ARG A 104 -12.82 -27.86 49.59
CA ARG A 104 -11.83 -28.77 48.98
C ARG A 104 -12.41 -29.56 47.81
N ALA A 105 -13.63 -30.06 47.94
CA ALA A 105 -14.32 -30.75 46.85
C ALA A 105 -14.60 -29.81 45.66
N ALA A 106 -14.97 -28.56 45.92
CA ALA A 106 -15.16 -27.54 44.88
C ALA A 106 -13.86 -27.23 44.12
N PHE A 107 -12.72 -27.16 44.81
CA PHE A 107 -11.41 -26.96 44.15
C PHE A 107 -11.02 -28.14 43.26
N VAL A 108 -11.29 -29.38 43.68
CA VAL A 108 -11.01 -30.57 42.86
C VAL A 108 -11.90 -30.60 41.61
N ALA A 109 -13.18 -30.26 41.75
CA ALA A 109 -14.09 -30.18 40.61
C ALA A 109 -13.67 -29.09 39.60
N LEU A 110 -13.25 -27.91 40.08
CA LEU A 110 -12.73 -26.82 39.25
C LEU A 110 -11.45 -27.21 38.50
N ALA A 111 -10.54 -27.94 39.17
CA ALA A 111 -9.32 -28.43 38.54
C ALA A 111 -9.60 -29.46 37.42
N LEU A 112 -10.60 -30.33 37.61
CA LEU A 112 -11.00 -31.30 36.59
C LEU A 112 -11.67 -30.64 35.38
N VAL A 113 -12.46 -29.59 35.58
CA VAL A 113 -13.03 -28.79 34.49
C VAL A 113 -11.95 -28.05 33.71
N ALA A 114 -10.96 -27.46 34.39
CA ALA A 114 -9.83 -26.81 33.75
C ALA A 114 -8.99 -27.80 32.91
N LEU A 115 -8.80 -29.03 33.39
CA LEU A 115 -8.10 -30.08 32.67
C LEU A 115 -8.87 -30.53 31.42
N ALA A 116 -10.20 -30.64 31.51
CA ALA A 116 -11.06 -30.99 30.38
C ALA A 116 -11.08 -29.90 29.28
N VAL A 117 -11.01 -28.62 29.67
CA VAL A 117 -10.92 -27.48 28.73
C VAL A 117 -9.52 -27.40 28.09
N GLY A 118 -8.46 -27.78 28.83
CA GLY A 118 -7.09 -27.82 28.32
C GLY A 118 -6.84 -28.92 27.28
N LEU A 119 -7.59 -30.02 27.35
CA LEU A 119 -7.48 -31.17 26.45
C LEU A 119 -8.48 -31.12 25.28
N TRP A 120 -9.30 -30.07 25.17
CA TRP A 120 -10.21 -29.91 24.04
C TRP A 120 -9.43 -29.62 22.75
N PRO A 121 -9.63 -30.37 21.66
CA PRO A 121 -8.91 -30.12 20.42
C PRO A 121 -9.28 -28.72 19.90
N ARG A 122 -8.34 -27.79 20.00
CA ARG A 122 -8.45 -26.47 19.39
C ARG A 122 -8.25 -26.63 17.89
N SER A 123 -9.34 -26.80 17.17
CA SER A 123 -9.36 -26.68 15.71
C SER A 123 -8.81 -25.31 15.31
N GLY A 124 -7.59 -25.33 14.76
CA GLY A 124 -6.89 -24.33 13.95
C GLY A 124 -7.30 -22.87 14.09
N LEU A 125 -6.66 -22.13 15.00
CA LEU A 125 -6.37 -20.72 14.74
C LEU A 125 -5.16 -20.67 13.81
N SER A 126 -5.40 -20.43 12.52
CA SER A 126 -4.32 -20.06 11.60
C SER A 126 -3.82 -18.67 12.01
N PRO A 127 -2.50 -18.42 12.04
CA PRO A 127 -2.00 -17.05 12.16
C PRO A 127 -2.48 -16.25 10.95
N ALA A 128 -2.88 -15.00 11.17
CA ALA A 128 -3.17 -14.06 10.09
C ALA A 128 -1.94 -14.00 9.17
N ARG A 129 -2.09 -14.38 7.90
CA ARG A 129 -1.06 -14.17 6.88
C ARG A 129 -0.87 -12.65 6.74
N GLN A 130 0.24 -12.11 7.23
CA GLN A 130 0.86 -10.99 6.55
C GLN A 130 1.29 -11.54 5.18
N GLY A 131 0.45 -11.33 4.17
CA GLY A 131 0.86 -11.60 2.79
C GLY A 131 2.02 -10.68 2.45
N ASP A 132 3.03 -11.21 1.77
CA ASP A 132 4.08 -10.37 1.21
C ASP A 132 3.43 -9.46 0.15
N ALA A 133 3.27 -8.16 0.42
CA ALA A 133 2.70 -7.20 -0.53
C ALA A 133 3.50 -7.15 -1.84
N PHE A 134 4.73 -7.65 -1.81
CA PHE A 134 5.64 -7.74 -2.93
C PHE A 134 5.48 -9.03 -3.76
N ALA A 135 4.56 -9.93 -3.35
CA ALA A 135 4.21 -11.15 -4.08
C ALA A 135 2.70 -11.27 -4.29
N ASP A 136 2.29 -11.87 -5.43
CA ASP A 136 0.88 -12.15 -5.68
C ASP A 136 0.51 -13.54 -5.15
N HIS A 137 -0.38 -13.58 -4.17
CA HIS A 137 -0.92 -14.82 -3.62
C HIS A 137 -2.40 -14.99 -3.99
N ALA A 138 -2.81 -16.25 -4.18
CA ALA A 138 -4.21 -16.59 -4.45
C ALA A 138 -5.07 -16.42 -3.20
N THR A 139 -6.09 -15.56 -3.29
CA THR A 139 -7.16 -15.40 -2.30
C THR A 139 -8.49 -15.52 -3.03
N THR A 140 -9.31 -16.51 -2.68
CA THR A 140 -10.60 -16.76 -3.32
C THR A 140 -11.64 -15.78 -2.79
N MET A 141 -12.22 -14.94 -3.65
CA MET A 141 -13.34 -14.05 -3.30
C MET A 141 -14.40 -14.09 -4.39
N SER A 142 -15.65 -14.40 -3.99
CA SER A 142 -16.81 -14.51 -4.89
C SER A 142 -17.60 -13.19 -4.90
N GLY A 143 -17.81 -12.61 -6.07
CA GLY A 143 -18.64 -11.42 -6.28
C GLY A 143 -19.37 -11.49 -7.62
N ASN A 144 -20.67 -11.21 -7.62
CA ASN A 144 -21.49 -11.24 -8.83
C ASN A 144 -21.17 -10.06 -9.77
N ALA A 145 -20.89 -10.37 -11.04
CA ALA A 145 -20.63 -9.40 -12.09
C ALA A 145 -21.92 -8.69 -12.60
N PRO A 146 -21.86 -7.42 -13.03
CA PRO A 146 -22.98 -6.73 -13.68
C PRO A 146 -23.28 -7.25 -15.10
N ARG A 147 -24.50 -6.98 -15.59
CA ARG A 147 -25.02 -7.43 -16.90
C ARG A 147 -24.32 -6.73 -18.09
N PRO A 148 -24.15 -7.40 -19.24
CA PRO A 148 -23.36 -6.86 -20.35
C PRO A 148 -24.15 -5.83 -21.19
N GLY A 149 -23.57 -4.64 -21.33
CA GLY A 149 -23.72 -3.81 -22.54
C GLY A 149 -22.72 -4.27 -23.61
N VAL A 150 -22.73 -3.64 -24.79
CA VAL A 150 -21.68 -3.86 -25.79
C VAL A 150 -20.34 -3.38 -25.20
N SER A 151 -19.43 -4.31 -24.93
CA SER A 151 -18.10 -4.01 -24.38
C SER A 151 -17.29 -3.20 -25.38
N ARG A 152 -16.65 -2.11 -24.94
CA ARG A 152 -15.66 -1.39 -25.76
C ARG A 152 -14.25 -1.97 -25.67
N TRP A 153 -14.12 -3.05 -24.91
CA TRP A 153 -12.91 -3.86 -24.86
C TRP A 153 -12.93 -4.90 -25.98
N THR A 154 -11.78 -5.05 -26.62
CA THR A 154 -11.52 -6.08 -27.63
C THR A 154 -10.19 -6.73 -27.34
N GLU A 155 -10.11 -8.03 -27.58
CA GLU A 155 -8.90 -8.80 -27.39
C GLU A 155 -7.94 -8.61 -28.57
N GLY A 156 -6.63 -8.54 -28.28
CA GLY A 156 -5.55 -8.66 -29.26
C GLY A 156 -4.76 -9.95 -29.08
N ALA A 157 -3.72 -10.14 -29.89
CA ALA A 157 -2.79 -11.24 -29.71
C ALA A 157 -2.18 -11.19 -28.31
N GLN A 158 -2.19 -12.35 -27.66
CA GLN A 158 -1.79 -12.50 -26.26
C GLN A 158 -0.26 -12.40 -26.12
N MET A 159 0.19 -11.87 -24.98
CA MET A 159 1.62 -11.87 -24.63
C MET A 159 2.15 -13.32 -24.61
N PRO A 160 3.33 -13.59 -25.19
CA PRO A 160 3.92 -14.94 -25.19
C PRO A 160 4.17 -15.48 -23.78
N THR A 161 4.53 -14.60 -22.84
CA THR A 161 4.80 -14.97 -21.45
C THR A 161 3.78 -14.31 -20.52
N PRO A 162 2.92 -15.09 -19.83
CA PRO A 162 2.05 -14.54 -18.80
C PRO A 162 2.86 -13.93 -17.65
N ARG A 163 2.65 -12.64 -17.36
CA ARG A 163 3.38 -11.94 -16.29
C ARG A 163 2.62 -10.74 -15.73
N ALA A 164 2.99 -10.39 -14.51
CA ALA A 164 2.51 -9.22 -13.78
C ALA A 164 3.68 -8.36 -13.32
N ARG A 165 3.41 -7.25 -12.63
CA ARG A 165 4.40 -6.34 -12.01
C ARG A 165 5.44 -5.80 -13.01
N LEU A 166 5.06 -5.76 -14.29
CA LEU A 166 5.88 -5.36 -15.42
C LEU A 166 5.71 -3.86 -15.71
N ALA A 167 6.71 -3.27 -16.35
CA ALA A 167 6.55 -1.95 -16.94
C ALA A 167 5.91 -2.07 -18.33
N PHE A 168 4.94 -1.21 -18.63
CA PHE A 168 4.28 -1.16 -19.93
C PHE A 168 4.19 0.27 -20.45
N VAL A 169 4.68 0.51 -21.66
CA VAL A 169 4.81 1.87 -22.20
C VAL A 169 4.69 1.87 -23.73
N ALA A 170 4.06 2.90 -24.27
CA ALA A 170 3.96 3.15 -25.70
C ALA A 170 5.14 4.01 -26.19
N LEU A 171 5.75 3.64 -27.32
CA LEU A 171 6.74 4.45 -27.99
C LEU A 171 6.76 4.13 -29.50
N ASN A 172 6.71 5.17 -30.33
CA ASN A 172 6.83 5.08 -31.80
C ASN A 172 5.85 4.07 -32.45
N GLY A 173 4.59 4.03 -31.99
CA GLY A 173 3.58 3.12 -32.54
C GLY A 173 3.61 1.70 -31.97
N LEU A 174 4.60 1.38 -31.13
CA LEU A 174 4.77 0.07 -30.50
C LEU A 174 4.54 0.16 -28.99
N LEU A 175 4.26 -0.99 -28.39
CA LEU A 175 4.06 -1.13 -26.94
C LEU A 175 5.08 -2.11 -26.38
N TYR A 176 5.69 -1.77 -25.25
CA TYR A 176 6.80 -2.53 -24.69
C TYR A 176 6.42 -3.04 -23.30
N ALA A 177 6.44 -4.36 -23.12
CA ALA A 177 6.24 -5.02 -21.82
C ALA A 177 7.61 -5.50 -21.30
N ILE A 178 8.10 -4.85 -20.24
CA ILE A 178 9.48 -4.97 -19.75
C ILE A 178 9.51 -5.53 -18.34
N GLY A 179 10.37 -6.53 -18.12
CA GLY A 179 10.59 -7.16 -16.82
C GLY A 179 9.32 -7.81 -16.27
N GLY A 180 9.14 -7.73 -14.96
CA GLY A 180 7.99 -8.27 -14.25
C GLY A 180 8.25 -9.61 -13.61
N ASP A 181 7.18 -10.24 -13.14
CA ASP A 181 7.20 -11.52 -12.44
C ASP A 181 6.24 -12.51 -13.12
N SER A 182 6.64 -13.77 -13.13
CA SER A 182 5.99 -14.85 -13.86
C SER A 182 6.03 -16.15 -13.06
N ALA A 183 5.44 -17.22 -13.58
CA ALA A 183 5.54 -18.54 -12.95
C ALA A 183 7.00 -19.05 -12.87
N GLN A 184 7.91 -18.49 -13.66
CA GLN A 184 9.34 -18.79 -13.66
C GLN A 184 10.15 -17.86 -12.74
N GLY A 185 9.49 -16.89 -12.09
CA GLY A 185 10.08 -15.86 -11.25
C GLY A 185 10.27 -14.53 -11.95
N ILE A 186 11.03 -13.65 -11.28
CA ILE A 186 11.37 -12.30 -11.73
C ILE A 186 12.17 -12.36 -13.03
N SER A 187 11.75 -11.56 -14.00
CA SER A 187 12.16 -11.64 -15.39
C SER A 187 12.93 -10.39 -15.86
N ASP A 188 13.76 -10.58 -16.88
CA ASP A 188 14.43 -9.52 -17.64
C ASP A 188 13.83 -9.30 -19.04
N LEU A 189 12.74 -10.00 -19.35
CA LEU A 189 12.18 -10.04 -20.70
C LEU A 189 11.73 -8.67 -21.19
N VAL A 190 11.97 -8.43 -22.47
CA VAL A 190 11.36 -7.35 -23.25
C VAL A 190 10.55 -7.98 -24.36
N GLU A 191 9.23 -7.84 -24.30
CA GLU A 191 8.35 -8.21 -25.40
C GLU A 191 7.71 -6.95 -25.97
N VAL A 192 7.67 -6.88 -27.29
CA VAL A 192 7.24 -5.71 -28.04
C VAL A 192 6.02 -6.08 -28.87
N TYR A 193 4.94 -5.37 -28.64
CA TYR A 193 3.69 -5.54 -29.35
C TYR A 193 3.57 -4.52 -30.47
N ASP A 194 3.32 -5.03 -31.68
CA ASP A 194 2.94 -4.24 -32.85
C ASP A 194 1.42 -4.33 -33.04
N PRO A 195 0.68 -3.25 -32.74
CA PRO A 195 -0.77 -3.23 -32.92
C PRO A 195 -1.25 -3.29 -34.37
N ALA A 196 -0.40 -2.92 -35.34
CA ALA A 196 -0.75 -2.96 -36.76
C ALA A 196 -0.64 -4.39 -37.32
N ALA A 197 0.38 -5.13 -36.86
CA ALA A 197 0.54 -6.54 -37.19
C ALA A 197 -0.28 -7.48 -36.29
N ASP A 198 -0.71 -6.99 -35.12
CA ASP A 198 -1.27 -7.78 -34.03
C ASP A 198 -0.36 -8.93 -33.61
N LEU A 199 0.92 -8.62 -33.41
CA LEU A 199 1.94 -9.61 -33.10
C LEU A 199 2.88 -9.12 -32.01
N TRP A 200 3.32 -10.07 -31.19
CA TRP A 200 4.40 -9.88 -30.23
C TRP A 200 5.72 -10.35 -30.81
N SER A 201 6.77 -9.60 -30.51
CA SER A 201 8.17 -9.92 -30.81
C SER A 201 9.01 -9.73 -29.55
N ARG A 202 10.29 -10.09 -29.61
CA ARG A 202 11.22 -9.99 -28.49
C ARG A 202 12.29 -8.94 -28.78
N GLY A 203 12.57 -8.08 -27.80
CA GLY A 203 13.72 -7.17 -27.80
C GLY A 203 14.87 -7.69 -26.93
N ALA A 204 15.97 -6.94 -26.86
CA ALA A 204 17.10 -7.27 -26.01
C ALA A 204 16.67 -7.30 -24.54
N SER A 205 17.05 -8.37 -23.83
CA SER A 205 16.75 -8.53 -22.40
C SER A 205 17.34 -7.38 -21.58
N LYS A 206 16.57 -6.94 -20.57
CA LYS A 206 16.98 -5.94 -19.59
C LYS A 206 18.21 -6.43 -18.80
N PRO A 207 19.25 -5.61 -18.56
CA PRO A 207 20.46 -6.07 -17.86
C PRO A 207 20.20 -6.60 -16.45
N THR A 208 19.24 -6.00 -15.72
CA THR A 208 18.83 -6.44 -14.39
C THR A 208 17.39 -6.93 -14.40
N ALA A 209 17.17 -8.22 -14.15
CA ALA A 209 15.83 -8.80 -13.95
C ALA A 209 15.15 -8.16 -12.72
N VAL A 210 13.98 -7.56 -12.94
CA VAL A 210 13.24 -6.82 -11.90
C VAL A 210 11.73 -6.91 -12.09
N ALA A 211 11.00 -6.87 -10.99
CA ALA A 211 9.55 -6.69 -10.93
C ALA A 211 9.19 -5.39 -10.18
N ASN A 212 7.90 -5.04 -10.17
CA ASN A 212 7.35 -3.85 -9.50
C ASN A 212 7.95 -2.56 -10.06
N ILE A 213 8.01 -2.46 -11.38
CA ILE A 213 8.63 -1.35 -12.11
C ILE A 213 7.62 -0.59 -12.97
N GLY A 214 7.94 0.66 -13.29
CA GLY A 214 7.32 1.44 -14.36
C GLY A 214 8.33 1.80 -15.45
N ALA A 215 7.85 2.24 -16.61
CA ALA A 215 8.68 2.79 -17.67
C ALA A 215 8.03 4.05 -18.24
N VAL A 216 8.85 5.01 -18.65
CA VAL A 216 8.41 6.18 -19.42
C VAL A 216 9.19 6.30 -20.71
N ALA A 217 8.54 6.83 -21.74
CA ALA A 217 9.15 7.12 -23.02
C ALA A 217 9.56 8.59 -23.08
N TRP A 218 10.80 8.86 -23.48
CA TRP A 218 11.27 10.22 -23.75
C TRP A 218 12.31 10.20 -24.87
N GLN A 219 12.14 11.10 -25.85
CA GLN A 219 13.01 11.25 -27.04
C GLN A 219 13.46 9.92 -27.69
N GLY A 220 12.53 8.98 -27.88
CA GLY A 220 12.83 7.73 -28.58
C GLY A 220 13.46 6.63 -27.71
N LYS A 221 13.64 6.85 -26.41
CA LYS A 221 14.17 5.87 -25.46
C LYS A 221 13.19 5.58 -24.34
N LEU A 222 13.35 4.45 -23.68
CA LEU A 222 12.57 4.05 -22.52
C LEU A 222 13.43 4.10 -21.26
N TYR A 223 12.91 4.69 -20.20
CA TYR A 223 13.62 4.89 -18.93
C TYR A 223 12.94 4.07 -17.84
N ILE A 224 13.69 3.17 -17.21
CA ILE A 224 13.20 2.21 -16.22
C ILE A 224 14.07 2.32 -14.95
N PRO A 225 13.63 3.12 -13.95
CA PRO A 225 14.37 3.28 -12.70
C PRO A 225 14.06 2.15 -11.71
N GLY A 226 15.04 1.72 -10.92
CA GLY A 226 14.84 0.83 -9.78
C GLY A 226 14.19 -0.53 -10.10
N GLY A 227 13.44 -1.05 -9.13
CA GLY A 227 12.73 -2.33 -9.20
C GLY A 227 13.09 -3.31 -8.08
N TYR A 228 12.29 -4.37 -7.97
CA TYR A 228 12.47 -5.46 -7.02
C TYR A 228 13.22 -6.61 -7.70
N THR A 229 14.41 -6.91 -7.21
CA THR A 229 15.36 -7.84 -7.85
C THR A 229 15.11 -9.29 -7.45
N THR A 230 15.71 -10.21 -8.20
CA THR A 230 15.71 -11.66 -7.91
C THR A 230 16.30 -12.03 -6.54
N THR A 231 17.10 -11.16 -5.93
CA THR A 231 17.65 -11.35 -4.58
C THR A 231 16.71 -10.89 -3.47
N GLY A 232 15.50 -10.41 -3.83
CA GLY A 232 14.51 -9.93 -2.88
C GLY A 232 14.78 -8.51 -2.34
N ALA A 233 15.53 -7.70 -3.09
CA ALA A 233 15.94 -6.35 -2.68
C ALA A 233 15.54 -5.28 -3.71
N ALA A 234 15.30 -4.06 -3.24
CA ALA A 234 15.16 -2.88 -4.09
C ALA A 234 16.49 -2.54 -4.78
N THR A 235 16.44 -2.10 -6.04
CA THR A 235 17.60 -1.51 -6.73
C THR A 235 17.37 -0.02 -7.00
N ALA A 236 18.46 0.74 -7.13
CA ALA A 236 18.46 2.14 -7.54
C ALA A 236 18.80 2.31 -9.04
N ALA A 237 19.14 1.24 -9.76
CA ALA A 237 19.65 1.33 -11.12
C ALA A 237 18.62 1.96 -12.08
N LEU A 238 19.03 3.00 -12.81
CA LEU A 238 18.29 3.51 -13.96
C LEU A 238 18.82 2.84 -15.22
N GLU A 239 17.99 2.00 -15.83
CA GLU A 239 18.32 1.33 -17.10
C GLU A 239 17.50 1.94 -18.23
N ILE A 240 18.19 2.28 -19.32
CA ILE A 240 17.65 3.01 -20.47
C ILE A 240 17.72 2.10 -21.68
N TYR A 241 16.59 1.83 -22.29
CA TYR A 241 16.49 1.02 -23.50
C TYR A 241 16.36 1.91 -24.73
N ASP A 242 17.17 1.63 -25.75
CA ASP A 242 17.09 2.21 -27.08
C ASP A 242 16.48 1.19 -28.04
N PRO A 243 15.18 1.31 -28.40
CA PRO A 243 14.53 0.37 -29.31
C PRO A 243 15.04 0.45 -30.75
N GLN A 244 15.68 1.55 -31.16
CA GLN A 244 16.23 1.65 -32.53
C GLN A 244 17.51 0.84 -32.65
N ALA A 245 18.35 0.89 -31.61
CA ALA A 245 19.59 0.12 -31.55
C ALA A 245 19.41 -1.28 -30.98
N ASP A 246 18.28 -1.57 -30.34
CA ASP A 246 18.03 -2.79 -29.54
C ASP A 246 19.11 -3.00 -28.47
N THR A 247 19.43 -1.93 -27.74
CA THR A 247 20.50 -1.94 -26.73
C THR A 247 20.10 -1.24 -25.44
N TRP A 248 20.79 -1.61 -24.37
CA TRP A 248 20.62 -1.04 -23.04
C TRP A 248 21.84 -0.21 -22.63
N SER A 249 21.58 0.89 -21.95
CA SER A 249 22.59 1.71 -21.28
C SER A 249 22.15 1.99 -19.84
N ARG A 250 23.09 2.40 -18.98
CA ARG A 250 22.83 2.78 -17.60
C ARG A 250 22.89 4.29 -17.43
N GLY A 251 21.86 4.86 -16.82
CA GLY A 251 21.84 6.27 -16.39
C GLY A 251 22.27 6.43 -14.93
N PRO A 252 22.22 7.66 -14.40
CA PRO A 252 22.45 7.92 -12.98
C PRO A 252 21.44 7.18 -12.10
N ASP A 253 21.92 6.52 -11.05
CA ASP A 253 21.08 5.79 -10.11
C ASP A 253 20.11 6.72 -9.38
N LEU A 254 18.93 6.19 -9.04
CA LEU A 254 17.98 6.84 -8.13
C LEU A 254 18.67 7.27 -6.83
N PRO A 255 18.21 8.35 -6.17
CA PRO A 255 18.75 8.78 -4.87
C PRO A 255 18.66 7.72 -3.77
N GLU A 256 17.68 6.82 -3.87
CA GLU A 256 17.58 5.61 -3.04
C GLU A 256 16.97 4.44 -3.85
N PRO A 257 17.26 3.17 -3.47
CA PRO A 257 16.65 2.01 -4.09
C PRO A 257 15.13 1.96 -3.86
N LEU A 258 14.35 1.83 -4.94
CA LEU A 258 12.88 1.80 -4.86
C LEU A 258 12.27 0.80 -5.83
N PHE A 259 11.11 0.28 -5.45
CA PHE A 259 10.20 -0.47 -6.31
C PHE A 259 8.74 -0.19 -5.93
N GLY A 260 7.80 -0.60 -6.78
CA GLY A 260 6.37 -0.36 -6.57
C GLY A 260 6.05 1.13 -6.49
N TYR A 261 6.87 1.98 -7.09
CA TYR A 261 6.63 3.42 -7.19
C TYR A 261 5.64 3.70 -8.34
N ALA A 262 5.03 4.87 -8.32
CA ALA A 262 4.34 5.41 -9.49
C ALA A 262 5.32 6.26 -10.32
N LEU A 263 5.19 6.20 -11.65
CA LEU A 263 6.13 6.84 -12.58
C LEU A 263 5.37 7.64 -13.63
N ALA A 264 5.84 8.86 -13.92
CA ALA A 264 5.32 9.68 -14.99
C ALA A 264 6.44 10.50 -15.64
N VAL A 265 6.17 11.05 -16.83
CA VAL A 265 7.04 12.01 -17.50
C VAL A 265 6.25 13.27 -17.81
N ALA A 266 6.75 14.42 -17.41
CA ALA A 266 6.15 15.73 -17.65
C ALA A 266 7.20 16.68 -18.24
N GLY A 267 7.03 17.02 -19.52
CA GLY A 267 8.07 17.72 -20.28
C GLY A 267 9.38 16.93 -20.30
N ASP A 268 10.45 17.56 -19.83
CA ASP A 268 11.79 16.98 -19.73
C ASP A 268 12.11 16.44 -18.32
N THR A 269 11.09 16.15 -17.52
CA THR A 269 11.28 15.61 -16.17
C THR A 269 10.59 14.27 -16.02
N LEU A 270 11.36 13.23 -15.65
CA LEU A 270 10.83 11.98 -15.15
C LEU A 270 10.55 12.12 -13.65
N LEU A 271 9.36 11.72 -13.21
CA LEU A 271 8.87 11.87 -11.85
C LEU A 271 8.56 10.50 -11.25
N VAL A 272 9.19 10.20 -10.12
CA VAL A 272 8.97 8.98 -9.32
C VAL A 272 8.25 9.39 -8.04
N PHE A 273 7.13 8.72 -7.74
CA PHE A 273 6.33 9.00 -6.55
C PHE A 273 6.16 7.76 -5.68
N GLY A 274 6.43 7.92 -4.39
CA GLY A 274 6.25 6.88 -3.40
C GLY A 274 7.09 5.64 -3.69
N GLY A 275 6.51 4.47 -3.48
CA GLY A 275 7.20 3.18 -3.59
C GLY A 275 7.75 2.69 -2.25
N SER A 276 8.54 1.62 -2.30
CA SER A 276 9.19 1.01 -1.15
C SER A 276 10.64 0.67 -1.43
N ASP A 277 11.47 0.75 -0.40
CA ASP A 277 12.84 0.23 -0.36
C ASP A 277 12.91 -1.21 0.20
N GLY A 278 11.76 -1.81 0.53
CA GLY A 278 11.63 -3.11 1.18
C GLY A 278 11.49 -3.04 2.70
N SER A 279 11.74 -1.88 3.32
CA SER A 279 11.59 -1.65 4.77
C SER A 279 10.52 -0.62 5.12
N SER A 280 10.30 0.37 4.27
CA SER A 280 9.35 1.45 4.49
C SER A 280 8.79 1.95 3.17
N TYR A 281 7.58 2.51 3.21
CA TYR A 281 6.99 3.20 2.08
C TYR A 281 7.49 4.64 2.00
N ARG A 282 7.36 5.27 0.84
CA ARG A 282 7.72 6.66 0.61
C ARG A 282 6.49 7.50 0.24
N ASP A 283 6.59 8.78 0.55
CA ASP A 283 5.72 9.85 0.05
C ASP A 283 6.53 10.92 -0.67
N THR A 284 7.84 10.68 -0.86
CA THR A 284 8.79 11.61 -1.46
C THR A 284 8.65 11.58 -2.97
N THR A 285 8.82 12.76 -3.60
CA THR A 285 8.93 12.89 -5.05
C THR A 285 10.40 12.90 -5.43
N TYR A 286 10.80 12.06 -6.37
CA TYR A 286 12.10 12.14 -7.01
C TYR A 286 11.92 12.62 -8.44
N SER A 287 12.64 13.66 -8.83
CA SER A 287 12.64 14.19 -10.18
C SER A 287 13.98 13.93 -10.85
N TYR A 288 13.96 13.44 -12.09
CA TYR A 288 15.12 13.31 -12.94
C TYR A 288 14.98 14.27 -14.11
N ASP A 289 15.85 15.26 -14.17
CA ASP A 289 15.99 16.13 -15.34
C ASP A 289 16.66 15.32 -16.46
N LEU A 290 15.90 15.07 -17.52
CA LEU A 290 16.32 14.24 -18.65
C LEU A 290 17.34 14.94 -19.56
N VAL A 291 17.49 16.26 -19.44
CA VAL A 291 18.45 17.06 -20.22
C VAL A 291 19.77 17.19 -19.47
N SER A 292 19.72 17.51 -18.17
CA SER A 292 20.93 17.66 -17.35
C SER A 292 21.40 16.37 -16.69
N GLU A 293 20.61 15.29 -16.81
CA GLU A 293 20.86 13.97 -16.25
C GLU A 293 21.10 13.98 -14.75
N ARG A 294 20.23 14.69 -14.02
CA ARG A 294 20.37 14.88 -12.57
C ARG A 294 19.08 14.57 -11.82
N TRP A 295 19.24 13.75 -10.80
CA TRP A 295 18.20 13.53 -9.80
C TRP A 295 18.13 14.68 -8.80
N SER A 296 16.91 15.01 -8.39
CA SER A 296 16.59 15.92 -7.30
C SER A 296 15.50 15.33 -6.42
N VAL A 297 15.53 15.70 -5.14
CA VAL A 297 14.48 15.32 -4.18
C VAL A 297 13.50 16.49 -4.06
N GLY A 298 12.23 16.23 -4.37
CA GLY A 298 11.16 17.20 -4.42
C GLY A 298 10.20 17.15 -3.24
N ALA A 299 9.08 17.85 -3.39
CA ALA A 299 8.04 17.93 -2.37
C ALA A 299 7.40 16.57 -2.04
N ARG A 300 6.98 16.40 -0.79
CA ARG A 300 6.31 15.18 -0.33
C ARG A 300 4.80 15.24 -0.59
N ALA A 301 4.22 14.13 -1.03
CA ALA A 301 2.78 13.99 -1.24
C ALA A 301 1.99 13.92 0.09
N GLY A 302 2.66 13.64 1.21
CA GLY A 302 2.06 13.59 2.55
C GLY A 302 1.36 12.27 2.90
N THR A 303 1.39 11.28 2.02
CA THR A 303 0.87 9.93 2.27
C THR A 303 1.89 8.90 1.81
N LEU A 304 2.40 8.10 2.75
CA LEU A 304 3.32 7.00 2.45
C LEU A 304 2.54 5.93 1.68
N ARG A 305 2.99 5.57 0.47
CA ARG A 305 2.34 4.54 -0.33
C ARG A 305 3.25 3.89 -1.34
N ALA A 306 2.95 2.64 -1.66
CA ALA A 306 3.44 1.95 -2.85
C ALA A 306 2.28 1.53 -3.75
N PHE A 307 2.59 1.05 -4.94
CA PHE A 307 1.65 0.45 -5.88
C PHE A 307 0.48 1.36 -6.28
N ALA A 308 0.73 2.66 -6.21
CA ALA A 308 -0.08 3.68 -6.86
C ALA A 308 0.24 3.71 -8.35
N ALA A 309 -0.62 4.37 -9.13
CA ALA A 309 -0.37 4.62 -10.54
C ALA A 309 -0.30 6.13 -10.81
N ALA A 310 0.49 6.52 -11.79
CA ALA A 310 0.60 7.90 -12.22
C ALA A 310 0.28 8.05 -13.71
N ALA A 311 -0.36 9.16 -14.08
CA ALA A 311 -0.59 9.53 -15.47
C ALA A 311 -0.40 11.04 -15.63
N THR A 312 0.36 11.44 -16.65
CA THR A 312 0.52 12.85 -17.03
C THR A 312 -0.70 13.30 -17.83
N GLY A 313 -1.32 14.41 -17.44
CA GLY A 313 -2.42 15.06 -18.13
C GLY A 313 -1.96 15.94 -19.30
N ASP A 314 -2.92 16.43 -20.09
CA ASP A 314 -2.63 17.27 -21.27
C ASP A 314 -1.92 18.59 -20.90
N GLY A 315 -2.13 19.10 -19.68
CA GLY A 315 -1.48 20.33 -19.20
C GLY A 315 -0.10 20.11 -18.58
N GLY A 316 0.39 18.86 -18.53
CA GLY A 316 1.66 18.49 -17.90
C GLY A 316 1.57 18.23 -16.39
N GLU A 317 0.41 18.45 -15.76
CA GLU A 317 0.16 17.97 -14.41
C GLU A 317 0.18 16.43 -14.34
N VAL A 318 0.56 15.87 -13.20
CA VAL A 318 0.57 14.43 -12.99
C VAL A 318 -0.48 14.03 -11.96
N TYR A 319 -1.33 13.07 -12.32
CA TYR A 319 -2.32 12.49 -11.43
C TYR A 319 -1.76 11.23 -10.80
N LEU A 320 -1.75 11.18 -9.47
CA LEU A 320 -1.28 10.06 -8.65
C LEU A 320 -2.45 9.40 -7.93
N LEU A 321 -2.69 8.14 -8.26
CA LEU A 321 -3.94 7.44 -8.01
C LEU A 321 -3.75 6.24 -7.09
N GLY A 322 -4.56 6.17 -6.04
CA GLY A 322 -4.67 5.02 -5.16
C GLY A 322 -3.35 4.65 -4.47
N GLY A 323 -3.10 3.35 -4.40
CA GLY A 323 -1.93 2.74 -3.76
C GLY A 323 -2.25 2.05 -2.44
N TRP A 324 -1.22 1.42 -1.89
CA TRP A 324 -1.22 0.70 -0.61
C TRP A 324 -0.39 1.48 0.39
N ASP A 325 -0.96 1.82 1.55
CA ASP A 325 -0.29 2.58 2.60
C ASP A 325 0.44 1.71 3.64
N GLY A 326 0.36 0.38 3.49
CA GLY A 326 0.84 -0.59 4.46
C GLY A 326 -0.28 -1.35 5.17
N GLU A 327 -1.47 -0.76 5.21
CA GLU A 327 -2.63 -1.32 5.91
C GLU A 327 -3.87 -1.45 5.02
N ASN A 328 -4.09 -0.51 4.10
CA ASN A 328 -5.31 -0.43 3.30
C ASN A 328 -5.04 -0.02 1.86
N GLU A 329 -5.93 -0.44 0.95
CA GLU A 329 -6.04 0.19 -0.36
C GLU A 329 -6.60 1.63 -0.25
N LEU A 330 -6.01 2.54 -1.03
CA LEU A 330 -6.39 3.94 -1.11
C LEU A 330 -7.28 4.20 -2.32
N ASN A 331 -8.25 5.11 -2.18
CA ASN A 331 -8.95 5.74 -3.30
C ASN A 331 -8.50 7.19 -3.53
N LEU A 332 -7.38 7.57 -2.92
CA LEU A 332 -6.84 8.92 -2.95
C LEU A 332 -6.41 9.30 -4.36
N CYS A 333 -6.87 10.46 -4.84
CA CYS A 333 -6.39 11.10 -6.05
C CYS A 333 -5.66 12.39 -5.66
N GLN A 334 -4.41 12.51 -6.07
CA GLN A 334 -3.63 13.74 -5.93
C GLN A 334 -3.12 14.19 -7.28
N ARG A 335 -3.01 15.50 -7.46
CA ARG A 335 -2.41 16.14 -8.62
C ARG A 335 -1.10 16.80 -8.19
N TYR A 336 -0.06 16.56 -8.96
CA TYR A 336 1.24 17.20 -8.88
C TYR A 336 1.39 18.19 -10.03
N ASP A 337 1.74 19.43 -9.72
CA ASP A 337 2.08 20.46 -10.69
C ASP A 337 3.62 20.65 -10.74
N PRO A 338 4.29 20.17 -11.81
CA PRO A 338 5.73 20.32 -11.97
C PRO A 338 6.17 21.78 -12.12
N GLN A 339 5.32 22.66 -12.67
CA GLN A 339 5.65 24.08 -12.84
C GLN A 339 5.61 24.80 -11.50
N ALA A 340 4.59 24.53 -10.67
CA ALA A 340 4.54 25.02 -9.29
C ALA A 340 5.76 24.53 -8.50
N ALA A 341 6.16 23.26 -8.67
CA ALA A 341 7.36 22.72 -8.01
C ALA A 341 8.63 23.46 -8.44
N ALA A 342 8.80 23.71 -9.75
CA ALA A 342 9.94 24.45 -10.29
C ALA A 342 9.99 25.91 -9.82
N ALA A 343 8.82 26.52 -9.56
CA ALA A 343 8.68 27.86 -8.99
C ALA A 343 8.91 27.90 -7.46
N GLY A 344 9.10 26.76 -6.79
CA GLY A 344 9.22 26.67 -5.34
C GLY A 344 7.89 26.86 -4.60
N GLU A 345 6.76 26.72 -5.29
CA GLU A 345 5.42 26.78 -4.74
C GLU A 345 4.95 25.39 -4.28
N GLN A 346 3.78 25.31 -3.63
CA GLN A 346 3.19 24.05 -3.20
C GLN A 346 2.66 23.28 -4.42
N PRO A 347 3.27 22.14 -4.82
CA PRO A 347 2.92 21.48 -6.08
C PRO A 347 1.82 20.42 -5.93
N TRP A 348 1.49 20.03 -4.71
CA TRP A 348 0.51 18.97 -4.43
C TRP A 348 -0.86 19.55 -4.09
N SER A 349 -1.88 19.07 -4.81
CA SER A 349 -3.29 19.29 -4.50
C SER A 349 -4.07 17.97 -4.51
N VAL A 350 -5.17 17.89 -3.76
CA VAL A 350 -6.08 16.73 -3.77
C VAL A 350 -7.15 16.94 -4.85
N CYS A 351 -7.51 15.87 -5.56
CA CYS A 351 -8.66 15.83 -6.48
C CYS A 351 -9.79 14.99 -5.86
N ALA A 352 -10.95 14.93 -6.53
CA ALA A 352 -12.01 14.01 -6.17
C ALA A 352 -11.46 12.57 -6.05
N PRO A 353 -11.80 11.84 -4.97
CA PRO A 353 -11.30 10.49 -4.77
C PRO A 353 -11.95 9.52 -5.76
N MET A 354 -11.23 8.44 -6.11
CA MET A 354 -11.78 7.34 -6.88
C MET A 354 -13.00 6.74 -6.17
N LEU A 355 -13.91 6.15 -6.95
CA LEU A 355 -15.14 5.52 -6.46
C LEU A 355 -14.83 4.27 -5.63
N SER A 356 -13.73 3.58 -5.95
CA SER A 356 -13.24 2.41 -5.21
C SER A 356 -11.79 2.58 -4.78
N ARG A 357 -11.44 1.94 -3.65
CA ARG A 357 -10.06 1.79 -3.17
C ARG A 357 -9.32 0.78 -4.03
N ARG A 358 -8.12 1.12 -4.48
CA ARG A 358 -7.34 0.30 -5.42
C ARG A 358 -5.86 0.47 -5.19
N ALA A 359 -5.14 -0.64 -5.21
CA ALA A 359 -3.70 -0.67 -5.33
C ALA A 359 -3.28 -1.73 -6.35
N GLY A 360 -2.09 -1.58 -6.93
CA GLY A 360 -1.67 -2.39 -8.08
C GLY A 360 -2.47 -2.10 -9.35
N LEU A 361 -3.09 -0.93 -9.44
CA LEU A 361 -3.73 -0.44 -10.65
C LEU A 361 -2.70 0.11 -11.65
N ALA A 362 -3.11 0.31 -12.89
CA ALA A 362 -2.38 1.08 -13.89
C ALA A 362 -3.16 2.37 -14.24
N ALA A 363 -2.46 3.40 -14.70
CA ALA A 363 -3.05 4.66 -15.09
C ALA A 363 -2.51 5.13 -16.43
N THR A 364 -3.38 5.70 -17.27
CA THR A 364 -2.99 6.32 -18.53
C THR A 364 -3.93 7.45 -18.91
N LEU A 365 -3.41 8.45 -19.60
CA LEU A 365 -4.23 9.50 -20.23
C LEU A 365 -4.72 9.00 -21.59
N ALA A 366 -6.01 9.17 -21.88
CA ALA A 366 -6.55 8.95 -23.21
C ALA A 366 -7.76 9.87 -23.46
N ALA A 367 -7.81 10.50 -24.64
CA ALA A 367 -8.90 11.43 -25.00
C ALA A 367 -9.21 12.49 -23.93
N GLY A 368 -8.16 13.05 -23.29
CA GLY A 368 -8.28 14.07 -22.25
C GLY A 368 -8.85 13.59 -20.90
N GLN A 369 -8.97 12.28 -20.71
CA GLN A 369 -9.42 11.66 -19.46
C GLN A 369 -8.36 10.72 -18.90
N VAL A 370 -8.23 10.66 -17.58
CA VAL A 370 -7.29 9.74 -16.92
C VAL A 370 -8.04 8.45 -16.62
N TYR A 371 -7.54 7.33 -17.13
CA TYR A 371 -8.12 6.01 -16.90
C TYR A 371 -7.35 5.30 -15.79
N ALA A 372 -8.06 4.83 -14.77
CA ALA A 372 -7.59 3.95 -13.72
C ALA A 372 -8.08 2.52 -14.01
N ILE A 373 -7.15 1.64 -14.35
CA ILE A 373 -7.43 0.30 -14.87
C ILE A 373 -6.92 -0.73 -13.87
N GLY A 374 -7.75 -1.71 -13.55
CA GLY A 374 -7.34 -2.82 -12.71
C GLY A 374 -7.28 -2.50 -11.21
N GLY A 375 -6.42 -3.24 -10.53
CA GLY A 375 -6.24 -3.28 -9.08
C GLY A 375 -6.95 -4.47 -8.41
N GLY A 376 -7.04 -4.41 -7.08
CA GLY A 376 -7.83 -5.35 -6.28
C GLY A 376 -6.99 -6.33 -5.47
N TRP A 377 -6.26 -5.80 -4.48
CA TRP A 377 -5.66 -6.64 -3.42
C TRP A 377 -6.68 -7.05 -2.37
N GLU A 378 -7.43 -6.08 -1.84
CA GLU A 378 -8.43 -6.33 -0.80
C GLU A 378 -9.84 -6.37 -1.40
N ASN A 379 -10.11 -5.43 -2.30
CA ASN A 379 -11.43 -5.26 -2.89
C ASN A 379 -11.43 -5.81 -4.33
N PRO A 380 -12.30 -6.77 -4.66
CA PRO A 380 -12.39 -7.26 -6.03
C PRO A 380 -12.82 -6.14 -6.98
N LEU A 381 -12.16 -6.10 -8.13
CA LEU A 381 -12.45 -5.25 -9.26
C LEU A 381 -13.78 -5.65 -9.92
N TYR A 382 -14.70 -4.69 -10.04
CA TYR A 382 -15.95 -4.84 -10.79
C TYR A 382 -16.05 -3.94 -12.02
N TYR A 383 -15.27 -2.86 -12.04
CA TYR A 383 -15.25 -1.86 -13.10
C TYR A 383 -13.91 -1.11 -13.07
N ASN A 384 -13.46 -0.61 -14.21
CA ASN A 384 -12.41 0.39 -14.31
C ASN A 384 -13.01 1.79 -14.07
N GLU A 385 -12.18 2.81 -13.88
CA GLU A 385 -12.67 4.16 -13.65
C GLU A 385 -11.99 5.13 -14.59
N LYS A 386 -12.71 6.21 -14.93
CA LYS A 386 -12.13 7.34 -15.64
C LYS A 386 -12.40 8.63 -14.90
N TYR A 387 -11.42 9.50 -14.89
CA TYR A 387 -11.45 10.81 -14.28
C TYR A 387 -11.52 11.88 -15.35
N ASP A 388 -12.38 12.86 -15.14
CA ASP A 388 -12.46 14.08 -15.92
C ASP A 388 -11.77 15.23 -15.18
N PRO A 389 -10.54 15.60 -15.59
CA PRO A 389 -9.82 16.75 -15.04
C PRO A 389 -10.56 18.07 -15.01
N ARG A 390 -11.50 18.28 -15.94
CA ARG A 390 -12.21 19.57 -16.09
C ARG A 390 -13.33 19.73 -15.09
N ASN A 391 -13.96 18.61 -14.73
CA ASN A 391 -15.11 18.57 -13.83
C ASN A 391 -14.77 18.02 -12.44
N ASP A 392 -13.53 17.57 -12.23
CA ASP A 392 -13.05 16.93 -11.00
C ASP A 392 -13.99 15.80 -10.54
N MET A 393 -14.24 14.86 -11.44
CA MET A 393 -15.17 13.76 -11.17
C MET A 393 -14.77 12.44 -11.81
N TRP A 394 -15.15 11.36 -11.13
CA TRP A 394 -14.95 9.99 -11.59
C TRP A 394 -16.24 9.39 -12.17
N ALA A 395 -16.09 8.52 -13.16
CA ALA A 395 -17.14 7.70 -13.70
C ALA A 395 -16.66 6.26 -13.88
N SER A 396 -17.56 5.30 -13.73
CA SER A 396 -17.26 3.90 -14.00
C SER A 396 -17.11 3.65 -15.50
N VAL A 397 -16.22 2.71 -15.81
CA VAL A 397 -15.93 2.15 -17.12
C VAL A 397 -15.96 0.64 -16.97
N GLU A 398 -16.55 -0.05 -17.92
CA GLU A 398 -16.58 -1.51 -17.93
C GLU A 398 -15.16 -2.11 -17.84
N THR A 399 -15.06 -3.33 -17.32
CA THR A 399 -13.81 -4.09 -17.27
C THR A 399 -13.98 -5.42 -18.00
N PRO A 400 -13.00 -5.87 -18.81
CA PRO A 400 -13.02 -7.20 -19.41
C PRO A 400 -12.73 -8.29 -18.37
N ILE A 401 -12.08 -7.92 -17.26
CA ILE A 401 -11.65 -8.84 -16.19
C ILE A 401 -12.20 -8.35 -14.86
N VAL A 402 -12.91 -9.23 -14.15
CA VAL A 402 -13.40 -9.02 -12.78
C VAL A 402 -12.54 -9.81 -11.80
N GLY A 403 -12.49 -9.37 -10.53
CA GLY A 403 -11.68 -10.03 -9.50
C GLY A 403 -10.39 -9.26 -9.21
N GLN A 404 -9.23 -9.88 -9.38
CA GLN A 404 -7.96 -9.32 -8.90
C GLN A 404 -7.05 -8.86 -10.05
N TRP A 405 -7.54 -8.09 -11.03
CA TRP A 405 -6.73 -7.65 -12.19
C TRP A 405 -5.70 -6.57 -11.80
N ARG A 406 -4.73 -6.96 -10.98
CA ARG A 406 -3.72 -6.09 -10.39
C ARG A 406 -2.36 -6.31 -11.05
N THR A 407 -1.46 -5.35 -10.79
CA THR A 407 -0.08 -5.32 -11.24
C THR A 407 0.06 -5.54 -12.75
N LEU A 408 -0.95 -5.09 -13.50
CA LEU A 408 -1.00 -5.07 -14.96
C LEU A 408 -0.23 -3.86 -15.52
N GLY A 409 0.06 -3.91 -16.82
CA GLY A 409 0.51 -2.75 -17.58
C GLY A 409 -0.65 -2.05 -18.27
N ALA A 410 -0.66 -0.71 -18.33
CA ALA A 410 -1.57 0.02 -19.21
C ALA A 410 -0.87 1.20 -19.88
N ALA A 411 -1.17 1.42 -21.17
CA ALA A 411 -0.64 2.53 -21.94
C ALA A 411 -1.62 2.93 -23.04
N ALA A 412 -1.71 4.22 -23.34
CA ALA A 412 -2.46 4.72 -24.47
C ALA A 412 -1.56 4.91 -25.69
N LEU A 413 -2.11 4.62 -26.88
CA LEU A 413 -1.45 4.83 -28.15
C LEU A 413 -2.40 5.50 -29.14
N GLY A 414 -1.92 6.54 -29.82
CA GLY A 414 -2.62 7.14 -30.94
C GLY A 414 -2.50 6.28 -32.20
N GLN A 415 -3.63 5.97 -32.84
CA GLN A 415 -3.73 5.26 -34.11
C GLN A 415 -4.54 6.11 -35.08
N GLY A 416 -3.85 6.98 -35.83
CA GLY A 416 -4.52 7.97 -36.69
C GLY A 416 -5.29 8.99 -35.84
N GLU A 417 -6.60 9.12 -36.06
CA GLU A 417 -7.47 10.03 -35.30
C GLU A 417 -8.01 9.41 -33.99
N GLU A 418 -7.79 8.10 -33.77
CA GLU A 418 -8.26 7.41 -32.57
C GLU A 418 -7.14 7.26 -31.53
N THR A 419 -7.51 7.28 -30.26
CA THR A 419 -6.63 6.83 -29.16
C THR A 419 -7.14 5.50 -28.65
N VAL A 420 -6.27 4.51 -28.54
CA VAL A 420 -6.61 3.19 -27.97
C VAL A 420 -5.84 3.01 -26.68
N VAL A 421 -6.52 2.56 -25.64
CA VAL A 421 -5.90 2.17 -24.37
C VAL A 421 -5.64 0.67 -24.41
N TYR A 422 -4.39 0.29 -24.17
CA TYR A 422 -3.98 -1.11 -24.07
C TYR A 422 -3.77 -1.45 -22.60
N ALA A 423 -4.27 -2.60 -22.18
CA ALA A 423 -4.01 -3.16 -20.87
C ALA A 423 -3.51 -4.60 -21.03
N VAL A 424 -2.36 -4.92 -20.44
CA VAL A 424 -1.68 -6.20 -20.67
C VAL A 424 -1.28 -6.89 -19.38
N GLY A 425 -1.34 -8.22 -19.41
CA GLY A 425 -0.90 -9.08 -18.33
C GLY A 425 -1.61 -8.80 -17.01
N GLY A 426 -0.82 -8.82 -15.94
CA GLY A 426 -1.29 -8.70 -14.57
C GLY A 426 -1.56 -10.06 -13.94
N TRP A 427 -2.13 -10.01 -12.75
CA TRP A 427 -2.53 -11.18 -11.98
C TRP A 427 -4.07 -11.26 -11.97
N ASN A 428 -4.64 -12.47 -11.90
CA ASN A 428 -6.01 -12.72 -11.45
C ASN A 428 -6.14 -14.20 -11.10
N GLU A 429 -5.87 -14.55 -9.84
CA GLU A 429 -5.67 -15.96 -9.38
C GLU A 429 -4.53 -16.72 -10.09
N GLY A 430 -3.87 -16.10 -11.07
CA GLY A 430 -2.76 -16.59 -11.88
C GLY A 430 -2.16 -15.46 -12.72
N TYR A 431 -0.96 -15.65 -13.25
CA TYR A 431 -0.35 -14.68 -14.18
C TYR A 431 -1.12 -14.70 -15.50
N LEU A 432 -1.43 -13.52 -16.03
CA LEU A 432 -2.18 -13.35 -17.26
C LEU A 432 -1.26 -13.01 -18.43
N ALA A 433 -1.64 -13.46 -19.62
CA ALA A 433 -1.05 -13.09 -20.91
C ALA A 433 -1.94 -12.14 -21.72
N VAL A 434 -3.02 -11.64 -21.10
CA VAL A 434 -4.05 -10.84 -21.76
C VAL A 434 -3.48 -9.62 -22.47
N THR A 435 -4.03 -9.33 -23.64
CA THR A 435 -3.83 -8.06 -24.34
C THR A 435 -5.20 -7.50 -24.68
N GLU A 436 -5.65 -6.56 -23.87
CA GLU A 436 -6.97 -5.95 -23.94
C GLU A 436 -6.87 -4.55 -24.52
N ARG A 437 -7.75 -4.22 -25.47
CA ARG A 437 -7.79 -2.93 -26.17
C ARG A 437 -9.11 -2.23 -25.92
N PHE A 438 -9.07 -1.04 -25.37
CA PHE A 438 -10.22 -0.22 -25.09
C PHE A 438 -10.26 1.02 -25.97
N ARG A 439 -11.42 1.30 -26.56
CA ARG A 439 -11.69 2.53 -27.33
C ARG A 439 -12.44 3.56 -26.47
N PRO A 440 -11.78 4.65 -26.01
CA PRO A 440 -12.39 5.71 -25.20
C PRO A 440 -13.53 6.44 -25.91
N LEU A 441 -13.34 6.73 -27.20
CA LEU A 441 -14.30 7.38 -28.08
C LEU A 441 -14.94 6.34 -29.00
N PHE A 442 -16.24 6.47 -29.24
CA PHE A 442 -16.94 5.67 -30.26
C PHE A 442 -17.95 6.56 -30.99
N TYR A 443 -18.05 6.37 -32.30
CA TYR A 443 -19.11 6.95 -33.11
C TYR A 443 -20.26 5.94 -33.19
N VAL A 444 -21.44 6.33 -32.70
CA VAL A 444 -22.67 5.62 -33.05
C VAL A 444 -23.13 6.19 -34.37
N ASN A 445 -22.92 5.45 -35.47
CA ASN A 445 -23.63 5.75 -36.70
C ASN A 445 -25.11 5.43 -36.46
N LEU A 446 -25.90 6.47 -36.16
CA LEU A 446 -27.35 6.33 -36.20
C LEU A 446 -27.72 6.08 -37.67
N PRO A 447 -28.45 4.99 -37.98
CA PRO A 447 -28.92 4.79 -39.34
C PRO A 447 -29.75 6.02 -39.72
N ASN A 448 -29.46 6.60 -40.89
CA ASN A 448 -30.34 7.61 -41.49
C ASN A 448 -31.73 7.01 -41.56
N ILE A 449 -32.64 7.46 -40.69
CA ILE A 449 -34.06 7.14 -40.81
C ILE A 449 -34.54 7.96 -42.02
N PRO A 450 -34.92 7.30 -43.13
CA PRO A 450 -35.29 7.99 -44.37
C PRO A 450 -36.58 8.80 -44.24
#